data_AF-A0A7Z6XC45-F1
#
_entry.id   AF-A0A7Z6XC45-F1
#
_cell.length_a   1.000
_cell.length_b   1.000
_cell.length_c   1.000
_cell.angle_alpha   90.00
_cell.angle_beta   90.00
_cell.angle_gamma   90.00
#
_symmetry.space_group_name_H-M   'P 1'
#
loop_
_entity.id
_entity.type
_entity.pdbx_description
1 polymer ?
#
loop_
_entity_poly.entity_id
_entity_poly.type
_entity_poly.pdbx_seq_one_letter_code
_entity_poly.pdbx_strand_id
1 'polypeptide(L)'
;MEDIGAYWRERQILRTPHPVVPANSDQPAEEADVTVPRGPYISADLIEVLATTTTSFKLDKLTALARELNANVAAEHPYASQMLLRAILDHVPPAFEQATFDNVVANVSWSRTDKNYVKRLRDVRTSADDALHRQIRQSPSHLNMDDMPPRTWLNALLQRLVDHLSGAEQR
;
A
#
# COMPACT_ATOMS: atom_id res chain seq x y z
N MET A 1 -21.13 -4.74 -38.24
CA MET A 1 -21.29 -4.43 -36.81
C MET A 1 -21.85 -5.67 -36.17
N GLU A 2 -20.99 -6.51 -35.61
CA GLU A 2 -21.41 -7.74 -34.94
C GLU A 2 -22.04 -7.39 -33.59
N ASP A 3 -23.20 -8.01 -33.32
CA ASP A 3 -24.02 -7.82 -32.13
C ASP A 3 -23.30 -8.40 -30.90
N ILE A 4 -22.66 -7.53 -30.12
CA ILE A 4 -21.96 -7.86 -28.87
C ILE A 4 -22.93 -8.50 -27.85
N GLY A 5 -24.24 -8.30 -27.98
CA GLY A 5 -25.27 -8.94 -27.15
C GLY A 5 -25.50 -10.41 -27.47
N ALA A 6 -25.20 -10.88 -28.68
CA ALA A 6 -25.27 -12.29 -29.05
C ALA A 6 -24.12 -13.10 -28.43
N TYR A 7 -22.92 -12.50 -28.34
CA TYR A 7 -21.72 -13.12 -27.75
C TYR A 7 -21.92 -13.52 -26.27
N TRP A 8 -22.72 -12.76 -25.51
CA TRP A 8 -22.96 -13.05 -24.09
C TRP A 8 -24.03 -14.13 -23.84
N ARG A 9 -24.95 -14.38 -24.78
CA ARG A 9 -26.03 -15.38 -24.61
C ARG A 9 -25.55 -16.82 -24.86
N GLU A 10 -24.61 -17.01 -25.77
CA GLU A 10 -24.04 -18.33 -26.13
C GLU A 10 -23.24 -18.97 -24.96
N ARG A 11 -22.64 -18.15 -24.08
CA ARG A 11 -21.77 -18.62 -22.99
C ARG A 11 -22.48 -19.01 -21.69
N GLN A 12 -23.80 -18.80 -21.58
CA GLN A 12 -24.57 -19.24 -20.41
C GLN A 12 -24.90 -20.74 -20.41
N ILE A 13 -24.63 -21.47 -21.50
CA ILE A 13 -25.03 -22.89 -21.67
C ILE A 13 -23.92 -23.88 -21.24
N LEU A 14 -22.74 -23.41 -20.80
CA LEU A 14 -21.62 -24.25 -20.33
C LEU A 14 -21.38 -24.22 -18.80
N ARG A 15 -22.32 -23.70 -18.00
CA ARG A 15 -22.30 -23.81 -16.53
C ARG A 15 -23.51 -24.59 -16.03
N THR A 16 -23.57 -25.88 -16.36
CA THR A 16 -24.36 -26.82 -15.54
C THR A 16 -23.53 -27.16 -14.29
N PRO A 17 -23.97 -26.82 -13.07
CA PRO A 17 -23.32 -27.34 -11.87
C PRO A 17 -23.51 -28.87 -11.82
N HIS A 18 -22.43 -29.61 -11.60
CA HIS A 18 -22.51 -31.02 -11.24
C HIS A 18 -23.11 -31.18 -9.84
N PRO A 19 -23.90 -32.25 -9.59
CA PRO A 19 -24.41 -32.54 -8.26
C PRO A 19 -23.25 -32.96 -7.34
N VAL A 20 -23.13 -32.29 -6.20
CA VAL A 20 -22.17 -32.63 -5.15
C VAL A 20 -22.77 -33.76 -4.30
N VAL A 21 -22.13 -34.92 -4.28
CA VAL A 21 -22.47 -36.05 -3.40
C VAL A 21 -21.92 -35.75 -2.00
N PRO A 22 -22.66 -35.96 -0.89
CA PRO A 22 -22.12 -35.75 0.44
C PRO A 22 -21.39 -37.00 0.92
N ALA A 23 -20.17 -36.85 1.43
CA ALA A 23 -19.49 -37.92 2.17
C ALA A 23 -18.54 -37.35 3.24
N ASN A 24 -18.97 -37.59 4.48
CA ASN A 24 -18.22 -37.68 5.73
C ASN A 24 -17.55 -36.45 6.37
N SER A 25 -18.15 -36.14 7.52
CA SER A 25 -17.65 -35.50 8.72
C SER A 25 -16.36 -36.13 9.26
N ASP A 26 -15.31 -35.32 9.25
CA ASP A 26 -14.23 -35.27 10.25
C ASP A 26 -13.51 -33.92 10.07
N GLN A 27 -14.08 -32.84 10.61
CA GLN A 27 -13.39 -31.55 10.72
C GLN A 27 -12.74 -31.50 12.11
N PRO A 28 -11.40 -31.38 12.22
CA PRO A 28 -10.79 -30.82 13.42
C PRO A 28 -11.28 -29.37 13.55
N ALA A 29 -11.64 -29.00 14.78
CA ALA A 29 -12.14 -27.67 15.12
C ALA A 29 -11.28 -26.57 14.49
N GLU A 30 -11.95 -25.73 13.71
CA GLU A 30 -11.43 -24.49 13.15
C GLU A 30 -10.93 -23.64 14.32
N GLU A 31 -9.60 -23.59 14.50
CA GLU A 31 -8.94 -22.66 15.40
C GLU A 31 -9.29 -21.27 14.89
N ALA A 32 -10.24 -20.62 15.58
CA ALA A 32 -10.60 -19.24 15.33
C ALA A 32 -9.32 -18.38 15.43
N ASP A 33 -8.81 -17.95 14.28
CA ASP A 33 -7.76 -16.96 14.17
C ASP A 33 -8.20 -15.74 14.98
N VAL A 34 -7.51 -15.50 16.08
CA VAL A 34 -7.72 -14.32 16.91
C VAL A 34 -7.26 -13.13 16.07
N THR A 35 -8.16 -12.60 15.24
CA THR A 35 -7.91 -11.40 14.45
C THR A 35 -7.80 -10.23 15.40
N VAL A 36 -6.61 -10.03 15.96
CA VAL A 36 -6.26 -8.78 16.64
C VAL A 36 -6.56 -7.66 15.64
N PRO A 37 -7.41 -6.68 15.96
CA PRO A 37 -7.72 -5.60 15.06
C PRO A 37 -6.41 -4.91 14.67
N ARG A 38 -5.96 -5.11 13.43
CA ARG A 38 -4.80 -4.39 12.92
C ARG A 38 -5.24 -2.94 12.80
N GLY A 39 -4.64 -2.06 13.62
CA GLY A 39 -4.84 -0.62 13.50
C GLY A 39 -4.57 -0.12 12.07
N PRO A 40 -4.93 1.13 11.74
CA PRO A 40 -4.85 1.65 10.38
C PRO A 40 -3.43 1.51 9.80
N TYR A 41 -3.32 1.35 8.48
CA TYR A 41 -2.04 1.08 7.82
C TYR A 41 -0.98 2.13 8.18
N ILE A 42 -1.29 3.41 8.06
CA ILE A 42 -0.59 4.52 8.69
C ILE A 42 -1.30 4.89 9.99
N SER A 43 -0.55 5.08 11.07
CA SER A 43 -1.07 5.49 12.37
C SER A 43 -1.90 6.78 12.24
N ALA A 44 -3.08 6.81 12.87
CA ALA A 44 -3.94 7.99 12.89
C ALA A 44 -3.23 9.17 13.56
N ASP A 45 -2.54 8.93 14.68
CA ASP A 45 -1.76 9.95 15.39
C ASP A 45 -0.69 10.57 14.49
N LEU A 46 -0.03 9.76 13.67
CA LEU A 46 1.01 10.24 12.75
C LEU A 46 0.43 11.11 11.63
N ILE A 47 -0.76 10.78 11.14
CA ILE A 47 -1.48 11.60 10.16
C ILE A 47 -1.86 12.96 10.78
N GLU A 48 -2.30 12.98 12.03
CA GLU A 48 -2.65 14.23 12.72
C GLU A 48 -1.40 15.08 13.01
N VAL A 49 -0.27 14.45 13.37
CA VAL A 49 1.01 15.15 13.49
C VAL A 49 1.45 15.72 12.14
N LEU A 50 1.35 14.97 11.03
CA LEU A 50 1.64 15.49 9.68
C LEU A 50 0.74 16.69 9.33
N ALA A 51 -0.54 16.65 9.71
CA ALA A 51 -1.49 17.73 9.44
C ALA A 51 -1.22 19.02 10.24
N THR A 52 -0.57 18.89 11.41
CA THR A 52 -0.36 20.00 12.36
C THR A 52 1.10 20.45 12.46
N THR A 53 2.05 19.69 11.91
CA THR A 53 3.47 20.05 11.83
C THR A 53 3.65 21.41 11.14
N THR A 54 4.31 22.33 11.84
CA THR A 54 4.63 23.66 11.29
C THR A 54 5.96 23.60 10.55
N THR A 55 5.93 23.82 9.24
CA THR A 55 7.10 23.79 8.36
C THR A 55 6.89 24.73 7.16
N SER A 56 7.95 25.03 6.41
CA SER A 56 7.87 25.76 5.14
C SER A 56 7.17 24.95 4.04
N PHE A 57 7.18 23.61 4.13
CA PHE A 57 6.50 22.73 3.19
C PHE A 57 4.99 22.68 3.42
N LYS A 58 4.22 22.49 2.35
CA LYS A 58 2.78 22.21 2.45
C LYS A 58 2.58 20.70 2.51
N LEU A 59 2.09 20.21 3.65
CA LEU A 59 1.91 18.78 3.93
C LEU A 59 0.48 18.29 3.66
N ASP A 60 -0.43 19.17 3.25
CA ASP A 60 -1.84 18.88 2.96
C ASP A 60 -2.00 17.72 1.97
N LYS A 61 -1.21 17.70 0.89
CA LYS A 61 -1.22 16.59 -0.08
C LYS A 61 -0.72 15.28 0.54
N LEU A 62 0.38 15.31 1.30
CA LEU A 62 0.92 14.10 1.94
C LEU A 62 -0.09 13.52 2.95
N THR A 63 -0.72 14.38 3.75
CA THR A 63 -1.77 14.00 4.70
C THR A 63 -2.98 13.41 4.00
N ALA A 64 -3.43 13.99 2.87
CA ALA A 64 -4.53 13.44 2.07
C ALA A 64 -4.19 12.05 1.51
N LEU A 65 -3.01 11.88 0.90
CA LEU A 65 -2.55 10.58 0.39
C LEU A 65 -2.47 9.52 1.49
N ALA A 66 -2.02 9.89 2.69
CA ALA A 66 -1.95 8.98 3.82
C ALA A 66 -3.35 8.52 4.30
N ARG A 67 -4.32 9.44 4.33
CA ARG A 67 -5.73 9.12 4.67
C ARG A 67 -6.37 8.23 3.60
N GLU A 68 -6.14 8.53 2.32
CA GLU A 68 -6.64 7.72 1.21
C GLU A 68 -6.01 6.32 1.20
N LEU A 69 -4.72 6.19 1.53
CA LEU A 69 -4.07 4.89 1.62
C LEU A 69 -4.70 4.04 2.74
N ASN A 70 -4.98 4.64 3.89
CA ASN A 70 -5.69 3.94 4.97
C ASN A 70 -7.07 3.44 4.53
N ALA A 71 -7.84 4.27 3.84
CA ALA A 71 -9.16 3.89 3.33
C ALA A 71 -9.07 2.73 2.31
N ASN A 72 -8.10 2.77 1.40
CA ASN A 72 -7.93 1.74 0.37
C ASN A 72 -7.39 0.42 0.94
N VAL A 73 -6.51 0.47 1.95
CA VAL A 73 -6.06 -0.74 2.64
C VAL A 73 -7.22 -1.37 3.43
N ALA A 74 -8.03 -0.57 4.12
CA ALA A 74 -9.20 -1.06 4.85
C ALA A 74 -10.28 -1.65 3.94
N ALA A 75 -10.40 -1.14 2.71
CA ALA A 75 -11.31 -1.65 1.67
C ALA A 75 -10.70 -2.77 0.81
N GLU A 76 -9.48 -3.23 1.12
CA GLU A 76 -8.78 -4.29 0.37
C GLU A 76 -8.62 -3.96 -1.13
N HIS A 77 -8.26 -2.71 -1.45
CA HIS A 77 -8.00 -2.26 -2.82
C HIS A 77 -6.47 -2.26 -3.12
N PRO A 78 -5.89 -3.36 -3.63
CA PRO A 78 -4.43 -3.50 -3.75
C PRO A 78 -3.81 -2.53 -4.77
N TYR A 79 -4.45 -2.33 -5.92
CA TYR A 79 -3.95 -1.42 -6.95
C TYR A 79 -3.91 0.03 -6.48
N ALA A 80 -5.02 0.53 -5.94
CA ALA A 80 -5.09 1.88 -5.41
C ALA A 80 -4.08 2.07 -4.26
N SER A 81 -3.94 1.07 -3.38
CA SER A 81 -2.98 1.10 -2.28
C SER A 81 -1.52 1.18 -2.78
N GLN A 82 -1.14 0.39 -3.78
CA GLN A 82 0.20 0.46 -4.38
C GLN A 82 0.45 1.80 -5.07
N MET A 83 -0.54 2.32 -5.82
CA MET A 83 -0.44 3.63 -6.47
C MET A 83 -0.26 4.77 -5.47
N LEU A 84 -1.02 4.75 -4.38
CA LEU A 84 -0.91 5.73 -3.30
C LEU A 84 0.41 5.61 -2.55
N LEU A 85 0.89 4.39 -2.30
CA LEU A 85 2.21 4.16 -1.73
C LEU A 85 3.30 4.78 -2.61
N ARG A 86 3.26 4.57 -3.93
CA ARG A 86 4.20 5.20 -4.86
C ARG A 86 4.12 6.72 -4.81
N ALA A 87 2.91 7.28 -4.83
CA ALA A 87 2.68 8.71 -4.74
C ALA A 87 3.24 9.32 -3.45
N ILE A 88 3.09 8.63 -2.31
CA ILE A 88 3.70 9.04 -1.04
C ILE A 88 5.23 9.04 -1.15
N LEU A 89 5.83 7.93 -1.61
CA LEU A 89 7.29 7.81 -1.71
C LEU A 89 7.92 8.83 -2.67
N ASP A 90 7.21 9.21 -3.74
CA ASP A 90 7.66 10.24 -4.68
C ASP A 90 7.43 11.67 -4.14
N HIS A 91 6.55 11.86 -3.15
CA HIS A 91 6.23 13.17 -2.58
C HIS A 91 7.12 13.56 -1.39
N VAL A 92 7.66 12.58 -0.67
CA VAL A 92 8.54 12.78 0.50
C VAL A 92 9.88 13.47 0.21
N PRO A 93 10.61 13.24 -0.91
CA PRO A 93 12.01 13.66 -1.05
C PRO A 93 12.31 15.15 -0.82
N PRO A 94 11.50 16.12 -1.32
CA PRO A 94 11.79 17.54 -1.12
C PRO A 94 11.85 17.96 0.35
N ALA A 95 11.08 17.31 1.23
CA ALA A 95 11.08 17.61 2.66
C ALA A 95 12.34 17.13 3.39
N PHE A 96 13.17 16.30 2.75
CA PHE A 96 14.53 15.95 3.17
C PHE A 96 15.61 16.68 2.35
N GLU A 97 15.22 17.70 1.59
CA GLU A 97 16.11 18.43 0.68
C GLU A 97 16.75 17.52 -0.40
N GLN A 98 16.05 16.45 -0.78
CA GLN A 98 16.50 15.50 -1.80
C GLN A 98 15.62 15.56 -3.05
N ALA A 99 16.21 15.30 -4.21
CA ALA A 99 15.49 15.28 -5.49
C ALA A 99 14.70 13.99 -5.74
N THR A 100 15.16 12.85 -5.20
CA THR A 100 14.59 11.53 -5.46
C THR A 100 14.53 10.70 -4.19
N PHE A 101 13.66 9.69 -4.17
CA PHE A 101 13.61 8.75 -3.05
C PHE A 101 14.90 7.94 -2.91
N ASP A 102 15.62 7.68 -4.00
CA ASP A 102 16.93 7.01 -3.94
C ASP A 102 17.97 7.87 -3.20
N ASN A 103 17.95 9.19 -3.43
CA ASN A 103 18.79 10.13 -2.69
C ASN A 103 18.41 10.18 -1.21
N VAL A 104 17.12 10.08 -0.87
CA VAL A 104 16.66 9.98 0.54
C VAL A 104 17.27 8.75 1.21
N VAL A 105 17.21 7.58 0.57
CA VAL A 105 17.78 6.33 1.10
C VAL A 105 19.30 6.42 1.28
N ALA A 106 20.00 7.13 0.38
CA ALA A 106 21.45 7.23 0.38
C ALA A 106 22.00 8.29 1.35
N ASN A 107 21.38 9.46 1.42
CA ASN A 107 21.97 10.67 2.01
C ASN A 107 21.37 11.05 3.37
N VAL A 108 20.15 10.64 3.68
CA VAL A 108 19.54 10.93 4.99
C VAL A 108 20.19 10.02 6.05
N SER A 109 20.42 10.57 7.25
CA SER A 109 20.88 9.77 8.38
C SER A 109 19.75 8.90 8.89
N TRP A 110 19.98 7.59 8.94
CA TRP A 110 19.00 6.58 9.35
C TRP A 110 19.57 5.74 10.49
N SER A 111 18.70 5.30 11.41
CA SER A 111 19.06 4.19 12.28
C SER A 111 19.31 2.93 11.44
N ARG A 112 20.03 1.95 12.00
CA ARG A 112 20.30 0.68 11.29
C ARG A 112 19.00 0.00 10.82
N THR A 113 17.96 0.04 11.65
CA THR A 113 16.66 -0.58 11.38
C THR A 113 15.90 0.21 10.31
N ASP A 114 15.80 1.53 10.46
CA ASP A 114 15.07 2.37 9.51
C ASP A 114 15.73 2.34 8.14
N LYS A 115 17.06 2.28 8.08
CA LYS A 115 17.81 2.12 6.83
C LYS A 115 17.39 0.87 6.06
N ASN A 116 17.10 -0.23 6.76
CA ASN A 116 16.61 -1.44 6.14
C ASN A 116 15.17 -1.26 5.63
N TYR A 117 14.30 -0.60 6.40
CA TYR A 117 12.93 -0.33 6.00
C TYR A 117 12.85 0.55 4.75
N VAL A 118 13.57 1.68 4.71
CA VAL A 118 13.54 2.58 3.55
C VAL A 118 14.15 1.96 2.29
N LYS A 119 15.16 1.09 2.43
CA LYS A 119 15.67 0.29 1.30
C LYS A 119 14.61 -0.65 0.74
N ARG A 120 13.85 -1.33 1.60
CA ARG A 120 12.75 -2.20 1.16
C ARG A 120 11.61 -1.40 0.52
N LEU A 121 11.25 -0.23 1.07
CA LEU A 121 10.28 0.67 0.46
C LEU A 121 10.71 1.15 -0.93
N ARG A 122 11.99 1.43 -1.11
CA ARG A 122 12.54 1.74 -2.44
C ARG A 122 12.30 0.59 -3.42
N ASP A 123 12.52 -0.65 -3.00
CA ASP A 123 12.31 -1.82 -3.87
C ASP A 123 10.83 -2.00 -4.24
N VAL A 124 9.92 -1.74 -3.29
CA VAL A 124 8.45 -1.77 -3.50
C VAL A 124 7.97 -0.72 -4.52
N ARG A 125 8.73 0.36 -4.76
CA ARG A 125 8.38 1.29 -5.85
C ARG A 125 8.27 0.59 -7.20
N THR A 126 8.95 -0.54 -7.40
CA THR A 126 8.90 -1.35 -8.63
C THR A 126 7.56 -2.07 -8.79
N SER A 127 7.01 -2.67 -7.73
CA SER A 127 5.69 -3.31 -7.79
C SER A 127 4.60 -2.28 -7.98
N ALA A 128 4.75 -1.10 -7.38
CA ALA A 128 3.82 0.00 -7.58
C ALA A 128 3.93 0.65 -8.97
N ASP A 129 5.13 0.69 -9.56
CA ASP A 129 5.34 1.08 -10.95
C ASP A 129 4.64 0.11 -11.91
N ASP A 130 4.77 -1.19 -11.64
CA ASP A 130 4.08 -2.23 -12.39
C ASP A 130 2.56 -2.10 -12.27
N ALA A 131 2.04 -1.84 -11.06
CA ALA A 131 0.60 -1.60 -10.85
C ALA A 131 0.07 -0.40 -11.66
N LEU A 132 0.90 0.62 -11.91
CA LEU A 132 0.56 1.80 -12.70
C LEU A 132 0.67 1.60 -14.21
N HIS A 133 1.71 0.90 -14.67
CA HIS A 133 2.11 0.90 -16.08
C HIS A 133 1.82 -0.42 -16.80
N ARG A 134 1.55 -1.52 -16.08
CA ARG A 134 1.25 -2.82 -16.66
C ARG A 134 -0.04 -2.77 -17.48
N GLN A 135 0.10 -2.87 -18.80
CA GLN A 135 -1.03 -3.00 -19.73
C GLN A 135 -1.75 -4.35 -19.60
N ILE A 136 -2.99 -4.41 -20.08
CA ILE A 136 -3.82 -5.62 -20.14
C ILE A 136 -3.11 -6.76 -20.91
N ARG A 137 -3.21 -7.98 -20.41
CA ARG A 137 -2.55 -9.18 -20.95
C ARG A 137 -3.51 -10.38 -20.90
N GLN A 138 -3.16 -11.46 -21.59
CA GLN A 138 -3.90 -12.73 -21.53
C GLN A 138 -3.74 -13.46 -20.18
N SER A 139 -2.63 -13.22 -19.47
CA SER A 139 -2.39 -13.76 -18.14
C SER A 139 -3.19 -12.98 -17.08
N PRO A 140 -3.73 -13.65 -16.05
CA PRO A 140 -4.29 -12.98 -14.89
C PRO A 140 -3.29 -12.04 -14.24
N SER A 141 -3.78 -10.97 -13.63
CA SER A 141 -2.97 -10.20 -12.68
C SER A 141 -3.06 -10.82 -11.31
N HIS A 142 -1.94 -10.81 -10.59
CA HIS A 142 -1.80 -11.44 -9.27
C HIS A 142 -1.54 -10.43 -8.15
N LEU A 143 -1.58 -9.13 -8.44
CA LEU A 143 -1.41 -8.09 -7.43
C LEU A 143 -2.54 -8.18 -6.40
N ASN A 144 -2.17 -8.33 -5.13
CA ASN A 144 -3.09 -8.46 -4.02
C ASN A 144 -2.54 -7.74 -2.77
N MET A 145 -3.24 -7.85 -1.64
CA MET A 145 -2.86 -7.13 -0.42
C MET A 145 -1.55 -7.64 0.21
N ASP A 146 -1.12 -8.87 -0.08
CA ASP A 146 0.16 -9.42 0.39
C ASP A 146 1.37 -8.74 -0.25
N ASP A 147 1.17 -8.05 -1.39
CA ASP A 147 2.21 -7.25 -2.04
C ASP A 147 2.46 -5.91 -1.32
N MET A 148 1.60 -5.51 -0.37
CA MET A 148 1.80 -4.31 0.42
C MET A 148 2.92 -4.52 1.45
N PRO A 149 3.84 -3.56 1.61
CA PRO A 149 4.88 -3.69 2.63
C PRO A 149 4.27 -3.67 4.03
N PRO A 150 4.97 -4.21 5.04
CA PRO A 150 4.59 -4.06 6.44
C PRO A 150 4.38 -2.60 6.82
N ARG A 151 3.27 -2.32 7.51
CA ARG A 151 2.90 -0.95 7.97
C ARG A 151 4.05 -0.23 8.68
N THR A 152 4.83 -0.96 9.47
CA THR A 152 5.95 -0.43 10.24
C THR A 152 6.95 0.33 9.36
N TRP A 153 7.17 -0.11 8.12
CA TRP A 153 8.16 0.53 7.24
C TRP A 153 7.73 1.94 6.85
N LEU A 154 6.47 2.11 6.44
CA LEU A 154 5.95 3.41 6.04
C LEU A 154 5.77 4.35 7.24
N ASN A 155 5.31 3.83 8.38
CA ASN A 155 5.20 4.62 9.61
C ASN A 155 6.58 5.13 10.08
N ALA A 156 7.63 4.31 10.01
CA ALA A 156 8.98 4.74 10.37
C ALA A 156 9.52 5.85 9.44
N LEU A 157 9.26 5.76 8.13
CA LEU A 157 9.61 6.81 7.18
C LEU A 157 8.90 8.13 7.50
N LEU A 158 7.58 8.08 7.72
CA LEU A 158 6.77 9.27 8.00
C LEU A 158 7.08 9.87 9.37
N GLN A 159 7.40 9.05 10.37
CA GLN A 159 7.86 9.52 11.66
C GLN A 159 9.20 10.27 11.51
N ARG A 160 10.16 9.68 10.79
CA ARG A 160 11.45 10.33 10.52
C ARG A 160 11.27 11.67 9.81
N LEU A 161 10.35 11.74 8.85
CA LEU A 161 10.01 12.99 8.16
C LEU A 161 9.55 14.06 9.15
N VAL A 162 8.62 13.73 10.05
CA VAL A 162 8.13 14.66 11.08
C VAL A 162 9.25 15.11 12.00
N ASP A 163 10.11 14.20 12.45
CA ASP A 163 11.23 14.51 13.36
C ASP A 163 12.21 15.49 12.69
N HIS A 164 12.51 15.25 11.42
CA HIS A 164 13.35 16.10 10.58
C HIS A 164 12.76 17.51 10.44
N LEU A 165 11.46 17.60 10.09
CA LEU A 165 10.76 18.87 9.90
C LEU A 165 10.58 19.66 11.21
N SER A 166 10.49 18.97 12.34
CA SER A 166 10.31 19.58 13.67
C SER A 166 11.65 19.99 14.32
N GLY A 167 12.78 19.72 13.67
CA GLY A 167 14.12 19.99 14.23
C GLY A 167 14.49 19.10 15.42
N ALA A 168 13.75 18.01 15.66
CA ALA A 168 14.03 17.07 16.74
C ALA A 168 15.34 16.31 16.53
N GLU A 169 15.88 16.31 15.31
CA GLU A 169 17.17 15.71 14.95
C GLU A 169 18.39 16.54 15.36
N GLN A 170 18.21 17.83 15.68
CA GLN A 170 19.31 18.75 15.99
C GLN A 170 19.61 18.85 17.50
N ARG A 171 18.99 18.00 18.32
CA ARG A 171 19.20 17.92 19.77
C ARG A 171 19.91 16.64 20.18
#